data_AF-A0AAV9NZ44-F1
#
_entry.id   AF-A0AAV9NZ44-F1
#
_cell.length_a   1.000
_cell.length_b   1.000
_cell.length_c   1.000
_cell.angle_alpha   90.00
_cell.angle_beta   90.00
_cell.angle_gamma   90.00
#
_symmetry.space_group_name_H-M   'P 1'
#
loop_
_entity.id
_entity.type
_entity.pdbx_description
1 polymer ?
#
loop_
_entity_poly.entity_id
_entity_poly.type
_entity_poly.pdbx_seq_one_letter_code
_entity_poly.pdbx_strand_id
1 'polypeptide(L)'
;MYMAELAPPSIRGGLVNFYQSWMMVGAILACSVVYGAFYNAAGKWIYLTPIVVQIIPPVLLLMAVWFIPESPRWLLSKNKKEQALKALLYMRKGASSEEETAQELDLVAAATEQEIELHRASSYLDCFRGSNFYRTLVAVGVQCLQQAQGNSFTQAYLVIFLQQLGVNDPLLIKIAHACCSFGGTVLAFYLTDELGRRKMLIGGAFLMGATLWVTSGLAAWTPGGVHGAKAQTAIAMILLNAAISTGAWGSCMWTVTVEVSTQQLRERTIALATIFGFITSLLITYINPYVQNEPGNLGAKVGLIYGSMSVIAIAFVYFIVPEMKGRSLEELDEMFHSRVPAWRSKAFVSDGLGAQITRVQNADASVMDTKSSDHESIQETPHSKGL
;
A
#
# COMPACT_ATOMS: atom_id res chain seq x y z
N MET A 1 -11.98 -1.21 5.56
CA MET A 1 -13.06 -2.16 5.87
C MET A 1 -14.42 -1.55 5.51
N TYR A 2 -14.93 -0.56 6.25
CA TYR A 2 -16.23 0.09 6.00
C TYR A 2 -16.49 0.43 4.51
N MET A 3 -15.60 1.18 3.85
CA MET A 3 -15.76 1.51 2.41
C MET A 3 -15.82 0.28 1.49
N ALA A 4 -15.08 -0.79 1.80
CA ALA A 4 -15.05 -2.00 0.97
C ALA A 4 -16.34 -2.83 1.09
N GLU A 5 -17.03 -2.75 2.23
CA GLU A 5 -18.27 -3.47 2.49
C GLU A 5 -19.49 -2.82 1.83
N LEU A 6 -19.48 -1.49 1.69
CA LEU A 6 -20.58 -0.71 1.10
C LEU A 6 -20.45 -0.62 -0.44
N ALA A 7 -19.21 -0.68 -0.93
CA ALA A 7 -18.91 -0.54 -2.33
C ALA A 7 -19.46 -1.73 -3.15
N PRO A 8 -20.18 -1.45 -4.26
CA PRO A 8 -20.42 -2.44 -5.30
C PRO A 8 -19.12 -3.11 -5.75
N PRO A 9 -19.12 -4.40 -6.09
CA PRO A 9 -17.92 -5.11 -6.54
C PRO A 9 -17.17 -4.39 -7.67
N SER A 10 -17.90 -3.76 -8.60
CA SER A 10 -17.33 -3.05 -9.77
C SER A 10 -16.51 -1.82 -9.43
N ILE A 11 -16.86 -1.07 -8.38
CA ILE A 11 -16.16 0.19 -7.99
C ILE A 11 -15.35 0.05 -6.70
N ARG A 12 -15.38 -1.12 -6.06
CA ARG A 12 -14.70 -1.37 -4.78
C ARG A 12 -13.21 -1.08 -4.84
N GLY A 13 -12.54 -1.49 -5.91
CA GLY A 13 -11.11 -1.19 -6.12
C GLY A 13 -10.86 0.32 -6.17
N GLY A 14 -11.65 1.05 -6.96
CA GLY A 14 -11.55 2.51 -7.07
C GLY A 14 -11.79 3.25 -5.75
N LEU A 15 -12.77 2.82 -4.95
CA LEU A 15 -13.07 3.42 -3.64
C LEU A 15 -11.97 3.16 -2.59
N VAL A 16 -11.40 1.96 -2.58
CA VAL A 16 -10.25 1.65 -1.71
C VAL A 16 -9.03 2.49 -2.13
N ASN A 17 -8.84 2.70 -3.43
CA ASN A 17 -7.75 3.55 -3.94
C ASN A 17 -7.98 5.02 -3.60
N PHE A 18 -9.23 5.48 -3.66
CA PHE A 18 -9.59 6.83 -3.25
C PHE A 18 -9.22 7.10 -1.79
N TYR A 19 -9.41 6.13 -0.89
CA TYR A 19 -8.97 6.23 0.50
C TYR A 19 -7.46 6.45 0.62
N GLN A 20 -6.65 5.66 -0.10
CA GLN A 20 -5.19 5.80 -0.07
C GLN A 20 -4.74 7.17 -0.63
N SER A 21 -5.35 7.63 -1.72
CA SER A 21 -5.10 8.95 -2.31
C SER A 21 -5.48 10.07 -1.33
N TRP A 22 -6.60 9.95 -0.64
CA TRP A 22 -7.04 10.92 0.37
C TRP A 22 -6.07 11.02 1.54
N MET A 23 -5.51 9.89 1.98
CA MET A 23 -4.50 9.87 3.04
C MET A 23 -3.23 10.65 2.64
N MET A 24 -2.82 10.56 1.37
CA MET A 24 -1.68 11.31 0.84
C MET A 24 -1.97 12.81 0.71
N VAL A 25 -3.18 13.19 0.28
CA VAL A 25 -3.62 14.61 0.29
C VAL A 25 -3.58 15.17 1.70
N GLY A 26 -4.05 14.40 2.70
CA GLY A 26 -3.95 14.77 4.11
C GLY A 26 -2.50 15.00 4.57
N ALA A 27 -1.56 14.14 4.14
CA ALA A 27 -0.15 14.31 4.45
C ALA A 27 0.46 15.59 3.83
N ILE A 28 0.09 15.92 2.59
CA ILE A 28 0.51 17.17 1.93
C ILE A 28 -0.04 18.39 2.68
N LEU A 29 -1.35 18.38 3.00
CA LEU A 29 -1.98 19.46 3.77
C LEU A 29 -1.31 19.63 5.14
N ALA A 30 -1.03 18.53 5.85
CA ALA A 30 -0.35 18.58 7.13
C ALA A 30 1.06 19.20 7.03
N CYS A 31 1.85 18.80 6.01
CA CYS A 31 3.16 19.39 5.77
C CYS A 31 3.08 20.89 5.42
N SER A 32 2.09 21.28 4.62
CA SER A 32 1.84 22.67 4.24
C SER A 32 1.42 23.54 5.42
N VAL A 33 0.59 23.02 6.34
CA VAL A 33 0.22 23.71 7.59
C VAL A 33 1.44 23.93 8.47
N VAL A 34 2.32 22.92 8.60
CA VAL A 34 3.58 23.05 9.36
C VAL A 34 4.49 24.12 8.74
N TYR A 35 4.62 24.13 7.41
CA TYR A 35 5.38 25.16 6.69
C TYR A 35 4.79 26.56 6.95
N GLY A 36 3.48 26.73 6.77
CA GLY A 36 2.81 28.01 7.01
C GLY A 36 2.93 28.49 8.46
N ALA A 37 2.82 27.58 9.44
CA ALA A 37 2.98 27.91 10.85
C ALA A 37 4.42 28.33 11.19
N PHE A 38 5.42 27.73 10.54
CA PHE A 38 6.82 28.07 10.79
C PHE A 38 7.20 29.50 10.37
N TYR A 39 6.70 29.99 9.24
CA TYR A 39 7.02 31.34 8.75
C TYR A 39 6.06 32.43 9.28
N ASN A 40 4.81 32.09 9.58
CA ASN A 40 3.79 33.10 9.91
C ASN A 40 3.40 33.15 11.40
N ALA A 41 3.70 32.12 12.19
CA ALA A 41 3.33 32.10 13.61
C ALA A 41 4.50 32.52 14.51
N ALA A 42 4.19 33.23 15.60
CA ALA A 42 5.17 33.66 16.58
C ALA A 42 5.09 32.83 17.87
N GLY A 43 6.24 32.53 18.46
CA GLY A 43 6.35 31.87 19.77
C GLY A 43 5.73 30.46 19.80
N LYS A 44 4.91 30.18 20.80
CA LYS A 44 4.29 28.84 21.02
C LYS A 44 3.34 28.43 19.89
N TRP A 45 2.84 29.39 19.11
CA TRP A 45 1.89 29.11 18.03
C TRP A 45 2.50 28.33 16.86
N ILE A 46 3.83 28.28 16.73
CA ILE A 46 4.53 27.52 15.67
C ILE A 46 4.18 26.03 15.74
N TYR A 47 4.16 25.44 16.94
CA TYR A 47 3.83 24.02 17.11
C TYR A 47 2.36 23.78 17.51
N LEU A 48 1.69 24.77 18.12
CA LEU A 48 0.26 24.65 18.46
C LEU A 48 -0.64 24.72 17.23
N THR A 49 -0.30 25.52 16.21
CA THR A 49 -1.14 25.69 15.01
C THR A 49 -1.37 24.37 14.27
N PRO A 50 -0.33 23.57 13.96
CA PRO A 50 -0.53 22.25 13.35
C PRO A 50 -1.40 21.31 14.19
N ILE A 51 -1.27 21.35 15.53
CA ILE A 51 -2.04 20.51 16.44
C ILE A 51 -3.53 20.90 16.41
N VAL A 52 -3.84 22.20 16.49
CA VAL A 52 -5.22 22.70 16.49
C VAL A 52 -5.90 22.43 15.14
N VAL A 53 -5.20 22.67 14.03
CA VAL A 53 -5.75 22.42 12.69
C VAL A 53 -6.06 20.93 12.47
N GLN A 54 -5.27 20.01 13.04
CA GLN A 54 -5.52 18.58 12.97
C GLN A 54 -6.78 18.12 13.72
N ILE A 55 -7.35 18.94 14.61
CA ILE A 55 -8.62 18.63 15.30
C ILE A 55 -9.83 18.84 14.37
N ILE A 56 -9.68 19.65 13.32
CA ILE A 56 -10.79 19.99 12.42
C ILE A 56 -11.35 18.75 11.69
N PRO A 57 -10.55 17.87 11.04
CA PRO A 57 -11.09 16.72 10.33
C PRO A 57 -11.82 15.70 11.25
N PRO A 58 -11.31 15.33 12.44
CA PRO A 58 -12.04 14.49 13.38
C PRO A 58 -13.38 15.07 13.83
N VAL A 59 -13.43 16.37 14.12
CA VAL A 59 -14.68 17.04 14.53
C VAL A 59 -15.70 17.03 13.39
N LEU A 60 -15.27 17.29 12.16
CA LEU A 60 -16.12 17.19 10.98
C LEU A 60 -16.66 15.76 10.79
N LEU A 61 -15.81 14.76 10.99
CA LEU A 61 -16.22 13.35 10.91
C LEU A 61 -17.22 12.96 12.02
N LEU A 62 -17.04 13.45 13.25
CA LEU A 62 -17.99 13.22 14.35
C LEU A 62 -19.37 13.84 14.07
N MET A 63 -19.41 15.01 13.44
CA MET A 63 -20.68 15.61 12.98
C MET A 63 -21.30 14.80 11.85
N ALA A 64 -20.48 14.28 10.92
CA ALA A 64 -20.93 13.51 9.77
C ALA A 64 -21.40 12.09 10.12
N VAL A 65 -20.90 11.48 11.19
CA VAL A 65 -21.22 10.09 11.61
C VAL A 65 -22.73 9.85 11.75
N TRP A 66 -23.50 10.85 12.21
CA TRP A 66 -24.95 10.73 12.37
C TRP A 66 -25.72 10.60 11.04
N PHE A 67 -25.09 10.95 9.92
CA PHE A 67 -25.67 10.85 8.58
C PHE A 67 -25.20 9.62 7.80
N ILE A 68 -24.24 8.86 8.35
CA ILE A 68 -23.63 7.72 7.68
C ILE A 68 -24.37 6.43 8.10
N PRO A 69 -24.91 5.63 7.16
CA PRO A 69 -25.58 4.38 7.50
C PRO A 69 -24.60 3.36 8.08
N GLU A 70 -25.07 2.41 8.89
CA GLU A 70 -24.22 1.32 9.36
C GLU A 70 -23.92 0.30 8.25
N SER A 71 -22.81 -0.43 8.38
CA SER A 71 -22.44 -1.48 7.41
C SER A 71 -23.50 -2.60 7.40
N PRO A 72 -24.00 -3.00 6.22
CA PRO A 72 -24.94 -4.11 6.08
C PRO A 72 -24.38 -5.43 6.60
N ARG A 73 -23.08 -5.70 6.39
CA ARG A 73 -22.41 -6.91 6.89
C ARG A 73 -22.35 -6.94 8.42
N TRP A 74 -22.06 -5.80 9.03
CA TRP A 74 -22.09 -5.68 10.49
C TRP A 74 -23.49 -5.92 11.05
N LEU A 75 -24.53 -5.34 10.42
CA LEU A 75 -25.92 -5.54 10.80
C LEU A 75 -26.35 -7.01 10.66
N LEU A 76 -25.94 -7.68 9.58
CA LEU A 76 -26.15 -9.12 9.37
C LEU A 76 -25.46 -9.97 10.43
N SER A 77 -24.21 -9.65 10.80
CA SER A 77 -23.49 -10.34 11.89
C SER A 77 -24.18 -10.22 13.26
N LYS A 78 -25.05 -9.22 13.44
CA LYS A 78 -25.88 -9.01 14.63
C LYS A 78 -27.30 -9.54 14.48
N ASN A 79 -27.59 -10.34 13.44
CA ASN A 79 -28.92 -10.85 13.10
C ASN A 79 -29.97 -9.75 12.85
N LYS A 80 -29.57 -8.55 12.42
CA LYS A 80 -30.47 -7.41 12.14
C LYS A 80 -30.75 -7.26 10.64
N LYS A 81 -31.36 -8.27 10.02
CA LYS A 81 -31.58 -8.33 8.56
C LYS A 81 -32.41 -7.17 8.01
N GLU A 82 -33.46 -6.74 8.70
CA GLU A 82 -34.31 -5.62 8.26
C GLU A 82 -33.56 -4.27 8.22
N GLN A 83 -32.69 -4.03 9.21
CA GLN A 83 -31.87 -2.81 9.22
C GLN A 83 -30.81 -2.86 8.13
N ALA A 84 -30.25 -4.05 7.85
CA ALA A 84 -29.30 -4.25 6.76
C ALA A 84 -29.94 -3.96 5.38
N LEU A 85 -31.19 -4.40 5.16
CA LEU A 85 -31.96 -4.07 3.95
C LEU A 85 -32.15 -2.55 3.81
N LYS A 86 -32.57 -1.85 4.87
CA LYS A 86 -32.75 -0.39 4.84
C LYS A 86 -31.45 0.35 4.54
N ALA A 87 -30.34 -0.09 5.11
CA ALA A 87 -29.02 0.48 4.82
C ALA A 87 -28.61 0.23 3.35
N LEU A 88 -28.84 -0.98 2.81
CA LEU A 88 -28.56 -1.30 1.41
C LEU A 88 -29.38 -0.45 0.45
N LEU A 89 -30.69 -0.32 0.71
CA LEU A 89 -31.62 0.50 -0.09
C LEU A 89 -31.23 1.98 -0.07
N TYR A 90 -30.79 2.50 1.07
CA TYR A 90 -30.28 3.87 1.16
C TYR A 90 -29.05 4.08 0.27
N MET A 91 -28.14 3.11 0.23
CA MET A 91 -26.90 3.19 -0.56
C MET A 91 -27.10 2.93 -2.06
N ARG A 92 -28.05 2.06 -2.43
CA ARG A 92 -28.39 1.71 -3.82
C ARG A 92 -29.48 2.60 -4.40
N LYS A 93 -29.86 3.67 -3.69
CA LYS A 93 -30.94 4.57 -4.07
C LYS A 93 -30.76 5.08 -5.50
N GLY A 94 -31.66 4.68 -6.40
CA GLY A 94 -31.68 5.08 -7.81
C GLY A 94 -30.84 4.20 -8.75
N ALA A 95 -30.13 3.19 -8.25
CA ALA A 95 -29.29 2.31 -9.06
C ALA A 95 -29.83 0.88 -9.22
N SER A 96 -30.67 0.41 -8.29
CA SER A 96 -31.19 -0.97 -8.30
C SER A 96 -32.66 -1.01 -7.86
N SER A 97 -33.39 -2.00 -8.36
CA SER A 97 -34.75 -2.30 -7.87
C SER A 97 -34.70 -2.80 -6.42
N GLU A 98 -35.81 -2.65 -5.69
CA GLU A 98 -35.94 -3.17 -4.32
C GLU A 98 -35.72 -4.70 -4.27
N GLU A 99 -36.12 -5.40 -5.33
CA GLU A 99 -35.99 -6.85 -5.49
C GLU A 99 -34.53 -7.27 -5.75
N GLU A 100 -33.79 -6.55 -6.61
CA GLU A 100 -32.36 -6.77 -6.84
C GLU A 100 -31.54 -6.51 -5.58
N THR A 101 -31.93 -5.49 -4.81
CA THR A 101 -31.29 -5.13 -3.53
C THR A 101 -31.53 -6.23 -2.47
N ALA A 102 -32.72 -6.85 -2.46
CA ALA A 102 -33.01 -7.98 -1.59
C ALA A 102 -32.18 -9.22 -1.96
N GLN A 103 -32.02 -9.50 -3.25
CA GLN A 103 -31.14 -10.58 -3.73
C GLN A 103 -29.67 -10.33 -3.36
N GLU A 104 -29.18 -9.09 -3.51
CA GLU A 104 -27.84 -8.71 -3.06
C GLU A 104 -27.67 -8.97 -1.55
N LEU A 105 -28.68 -8.63 -0.74
CA LEU A 105 -28.64 -8.85 0.70
C LEU A 105 -28.52 -10.34 1.07
N ASP A 106 -29.24 -11.23 0.36
CA ASP A 106 -29.16 -12.68 0.62
C ASP A 106 -27.79 -13.26 0.25
N LEU A 107 -27.19 -12.80 -0.85
CA LEU A 107 -25.81 -13.17 -1.21
C LEU A 107 -24.80 -12.67 -0.17
N VAL A 108 -24.96 -11.44 0.32
CA VAL A 108 -24.10 -10.88 1.37
C VAL A 108 -24.29 -11.63 2.70
N ALA A 109 -25.51 -12.06 3.03
CA ALA A 109 -25.79 -12.85 4.22
C ALA A 109 -25.09 -14.21 4.17
N ALA A 110 -25.21 -14.95 3.06
CA ALA A 110 -24.53 -16.23 2.86
C ALA A 110 -23.00 -16.09 2.96
N ALA A 111 -22.42 -15.07 2.32
CA ALA A 111 -20.99 -14.80 2.41
C ALA A 111 -20.53 -14.45 3.84
N THR A 112 -21.34 -13.70 4.58
CA THR A 112 -21.05 -13.32 5.97
C THR A 112 -21.11 -14.53 6.90
N GLU A 113 -22.06 -15.44 6.71
CA GLU A 113 -22.17 -16.67 7.49
C GLU A 113 -20.97 -17.59 7.26
N GLN A 114 -20.57 -17.78 6.01
CA GLN A 114 -19.36 -18.53 5.65
C GLN A 114 -18.11 -17.92 6.30
N GLU A 115 -17.97 -16.58 6.27
CA GLU A 115 -16.85 -15.88 6.90
C GLU A 115 -16.82 -16.10 8.42
N ILE A 116 -17.97 -16.06 9.09
CA ILE A 116 -18.09 -16.34 10.54
C ILE A 116 -17.70 -17.78 10.87
N GLU A 117 -18.12 -18.75 10.05
CA GLU A 117 -17.75 -20.16 10.24
C GLU A 117 -16.25 -20.39 10.09
N LEU A 118 -15.63 -19.80 9.06
CA LEU A 118 -14.18 -19.85 8.85
C LEU A 118 -13.41 -19.21 10.01
N HIS A 119 -13.92 -18.11 10.56
CA HIS A 119 -13.33 -17.45 11.73
C HIS A 119 -13.45 -18.30 13.00
N ARG A 120 -14.56 -19.03 13.19
CA ARG A 120 -14.72 -19.94 14.33
C ARG A 120 -13.82 -21.17 14.21
N ALA A 121 -13.59 -21.65 12.99
CA ALA A 121 -12.82 -22.87 12.73
C ALA A 121 -11.29 -22.66 12.80
N SER A 122 -10.81 -21.41 12.74
CA SER A 122 -9.38 -21.10 12.74
C SER A 122 -8.91 -20.56 14.10
N SER A 123 -7.64 -20.76 14.46
CA SER A 123 -6.92 -20.09 15.57
C SER A 123 -5.70 -19.29 15.06
N TYR A 124 -5.22 -18.29 15.82
CA TYR A 124 -3.96 -17.58 15.49
C TYR A 124 -2.76 -18.53 15.42
N LEU A 125 -2.81 -19.63 16.18
CA LEU A 125 -1.79 -20.68 16.14
C LEU A 125 -1.72 -21.39 14.78
N ASP A 126 -2.81 -21.39 14.00
CA ASP A 126 -2.84 -22.05 12.69
C ASP A 126 -2.10 -21.25 11.61
N CYS A 127 -1.85 -19.95 11.84
CA CYS A 127 -0.92 -19.17 11.03
C CYS A 127 0.52 -19.69 11.12
N PHE A 128 0.90 -20.32 12.25
CA PHE A 128 2.24 -20.84 12.47
C PHE A 128 2.40 -22.33 12.16
N ARG A 129 1.37 -22.97 11.59
CA ARG A 129 1.37 -24.42 11.30
C ARG A 129 1.55 -24.72 9.82
N GLY A 130 2.40 -25.71 9.51
CA GLY A 130 2.50 -26.31 8.18
C GLY A 130 2.84 -25.30 7.05
N SER A 131 2.08 -25.36 5.95
CA SER A 131 2.26 -24.46 4.79
C SER A 131 1.94 -23.00 5.11
N ASN A 132 1.08 -22.75 6.10
CA ASN A 132 0.69 -21.39 6.51
C ASN A 132 1.84 -20.63 7.17
N PHE A 133 2.77 -21.34 7.83
CA PHE A 133 3.95 -20.70 8.40
C PHE A 133 4.78 -19.97 7.33
N TYR A 134 4.99 -20.61 6.17
CA TYR A 134 5.74 -20.00 5.07
C TYR A 134 5.03 -18.76 4.51
N ARG A 135 3.70 -18.83 4.39
CA ARG A 135 2.85 -17.71 3.96
C ARG A 135 2.91 -16.54 4.95
N THR A 136 2.76 -16.82 6.24
CA THR A 136 2.87 -15.80 7.28
C THR A 136 4.28 -15.21 7.35
N LEU A 137 5.32 -16.02 7.15
CA LEU A 137 6.71 -15.54 7.08
C LEU A 137 6.94 -14.58 5.91
N VAL A 138 6.40 -14.89 4.72
CA VAL A 138 6.45 -14.00 3.55
C VAL A 138 5.73 -12.68 3.87
N ALA A 139 4.50 -12.75 4.39
CA ALA A 139 3.69 -11.57 4.71
C ALA A 139 4.36 -10.66 5.77
N VAL A 140 4.81 -11.25 6.88
CA VAL A 140 5.53 -10.54 7.95
C VAL A 140 6.86 -9.98 7.43
N GLY A 141 7.62 -10.77 6.68
CA GLY A 141 8.92 -10.37 6.16
C GLY A 141 8.84 -9.15 5.25
N VAL A 142 7.90 -9.11 4.30
CA VAL A 142 7.76 -7.96 3.39
C VAL A 142 7.33 -6.69 4.15
N GLN A 143 6.43 -6.80 5.13
CA GLN A 143 6.04 -5.69 6.02
C GLN A 143 7.21 -5.15 6.84
N CYS A 144 7.99 -6.03 7.49
CA CYS A 144 9.15 -5.63 8.27
C CYS A 144 10.25 -5.02 7.40
N LEU A 145 10.50 -5.59 6.22
CA LEU A 145 11.52 -5.10 5.29
C LEU A 145 11.17 -3.72 4.74
N GLN A 146 9.89 -3.45 4.44
CA GLN A 146 9.49 -2.11 4.01
C GLN A 146 9.90 -1.04 5.04
N GLN A 147 9.71 -1.30 6.33
CA GLN A 147 10.13 -0.37 7.39
C GLN A 147 11.66 -0.35 7.54
N ALA A 148 12.30 -1.52 7.50
CA ALA A 148 13.75 -1.68 7.62
C ALA A 148 14.56 -1.03 6.49
N GLN A 149 13.96 -0.82 5.31
CA GLN A 149 14.57 -0.09 4.20
C GLN A 149 14.57 1.44 4.37
N GLY A 150 14.14 1.93 5.54
CA GLY A 150 14.23 3.34 5.89
C GLY A 150 12.95 4.14 5.65
N ASN A 151 11.80 3.48 5.45
CA ASN A 151 10.51 4.18 5.31
C ASN A 151 10.14 4.94 6.60
N SER A 152 10.19 4.26 7.76
CA SER A 152 9.95 4.91 9.07
C SER A 152 10.93 6.04 9.36
N PHE A 153 12.21 5.83 9.02
CA PHE A 153 13.26 6.84 9.15
C PHE A 153 12.92 8.09 8.34
N THR A 154 12.62 7.92 7.06
CA THR A 154 12.35 9.03 6.15
C THR A 154 11.09 9.78 6.59
N GLN A 155 10.03 9.09 7.03
CA GLN A 155 8.83 9.77 7.50
C GLN A 155 9.05 10.62 8.77
N ALA A 156 9.80 10.10 9.75
CA ALA A 156 9.98 10.76 11.03
C ALA A 156 11.12 11.81 11.01
N TYR A 157 12.24 11.50 10.36
CA TYR A 157 13.50 12.23 10.51
C TYR A 157 13.99 12.94 9.25
N LEU A 158 13.24 12.95 8.15
CA LEU A 158 13.66 13.60 6.90
C LEU A 158 14.08 15.06 7.08
N VAL A 159 13.34 15.84 7.87
CA VAL A 159 13.67 17.26 8.11
C VAL A 159 15.02 17.40 8.82
N ILE A 160 15.26 16.59 9.86
CA ILE A 160 16.51 16.58 10.62
C ILE A 160 17.66 16.13 9.72
N PHE A 161 17.43 15.11 8.90
CA PHE A 161 18.40 14.63 7.93
C PHE A 161 18.77 15.70 6.90
N LEU A 162 17.79 16.44 6.37
CA LEU A 162 18.01 17.57 5.45
C LEU A 162 18.73 18.75 6.12
N GLN A 163 18.47 19.01 7.41
CA GLN A 163 19.20 20.01 8.20
C GLN A 163 20.66 19.60 8.38
N GLN A 164 20.93 18.33 8.68
CA GLN A 164 22.29 17.79 8.79
C GLN A 164 23.05 17.84 7.45
N LEU A 165 22.34 17.74 6.33
CA LEU A 165 22.89 17.94 4.98
C LEU A 165 23.22 19.42 4.69
N GLY A 166 22.75 20.37 5.50
CA GLY A 166 22.97 21.81 5.30
C GLY A 166 22.03 22.46 4.27
N VAL A 167 20.84 21.89 4.07
CA VAL A 167 19.86 22.43 3.11
C VAL A 167 19.10 23.62 3.71
N ASN A 168 18.98 24.71 2.94
CA ASN A 168 18.40 25.98 3.38
C ASN A 168 16.92 25.88 3.82
N ASP A 169 16.06 25.19 3.04
CA ASP A 169 14.62 25.04 3.33
C ASP A 169 14.15 23.57 3.39
N PRO A 170 14.43 22.86 4.49
CA PRO A 170 14.05 21.45 4.67
C PRO A 170 12.53 21.21 4.66
N LEU A 171 11.74 22.18 5.13
CA LEU A 171 10.28 22.07 5.22
C LEU A 171 9.62 22.08 3.84
N LEU A 172 10.13 22.90 2.91
CA LEU A 172 9.63 22.93 1.53
C LEU A 172 9.91 21.60 0.83
N ILE A 173 11.09 21.02 1.05
CA ILE A 173 11.46 19.72 0.49
C ILE A 173 10.61 18.60 1.10
N LYS A 174 10.21 18.70 2.37
CA LYS A 174 9.25 17.75 2.96
C LYS A 174 7.90 17.77 2.23
N ILE A 175 7.41 18.94 1.83
CA ILE A 175 6.19 19.06 1.02
C ILE A 175 6.42 18.41 -0.36
N ALA A 176 7.54 18.74 -1.03
CA ALA A 176 7.89 18.14 -2.31
C ALA A 176 8.00 16.60 -2.22
N HIS A 177 8.58 16.08 -1.14
CA HIS A 177 8.65 14.65 -0.85
C HIS A 177 7.25 14.03 -0.75
N ALA A 178 6.32 14.67 -0.03
CA ALA A 178 4.94 14.20 0.06
C ALA A 178 4.23 14.19 -1.31
N CYS A 179 4.46 15.21 -2.16
CA CYS A 179 3.94 15.26 -3.52
C CYS A 179 4.53 14.15 -4.41
N CYS A 180 5.84 13.89 -4.33
CA CYS A 180 6.48 12.79 -5.05
C CYS A 180 5.95 11.42 -4.59
N SER A 181 5.72 11.25 -3.28
CA SER A 181 5.11 10.05 -2.72
C SER A 181 3.66 9.84 -3.19
N PHE A 182 2.89 10.92 -3.34
CA PHE A 182 1.56 10.88 -3.93
C PHE A 182 1.62 10.44 -5.41
N GLY A 183 2.47 11.07 -6.22
CA GLY A 183 2.68 10.68 -7.61
C GLY A 183 3.14 9.22 -7.76
N GLY A 184 4.04 8.78 -6.88
CA GLY A 184 4.47 7.39 -6.80
C GLY A 184 3.31 6.44 -6.51
N THR A 185 2.42 6.79 -5.58
CA THR A 185 1.23 5.98 -5.24
C THR A 185 0.28 5.83 -6.43
N VAL A 186 0.04 6.91 -7.19
CA VAL A 186 -0.79 6.87 -8.40
C VAL A 186 -0.16 5.97 -9.46
N LEU A 187 1.16 6.10 -9.67
CA LEU A 187 1.90 5.28 -10.61
C LEU A 187 1.94 3.81 -10.20
N ALA A 188 2.00 3.53 -8.90
CA ALA A 188 1.99 2.17 -8.34
C ALA A 188 0.83 1.36 -8.89
N PHE A 189 -0.37 1.94 -8.94
CA PHE A 189 -1.58 1.24 -9.37
C PHE A 189 -1.46 0.71 -10.81
N TYR A 190 -0.91 1.49 -11.72
CA TYR A 190 -0.72 1.05 -13.10
C TYR A 190 0.43 0.04 -13.21
N LEU A 191 1.54 0.29 -12.49
CA LEU A 191 2.73 -0.55 -12.57
C LEU A 191 2.60 -1.91 -11.88
N THR A 192 1.80 -2.01 -10.82
CA THR A 192 1.65 -3.24 -10.01
C THR A 192 1.07 -4.40 -10.82
N ASP A 193 0.17 -4.10 -11.75
CA ASP A 193 -0.51 -5.11 -12.56
C ASP A 193 0.32 -5.54 -13.77
N GLU A 194 1.12 -4.63 -14.36
CA GLU A 194 1.93 -4.93 -15.53
C GLU A 194 3.29 -5.58 -15.21
N LEU A 195 4.02 -5.13 -14.19
CA LEU A 195 5.42 -5.58 -13.98
C LEU A 195 5.53 -6.89 -13.19
N GLY A 196 4.49 -7.24 -12.41
CA GLY A 196 4.49 -8.39 -11.51
C GLY A 196 5.15 -8.11 -10.16
N ARG A 197 4.74 -8.86 -9.13
CA ARG A 197 4.99 -8.50 -7.72
C ARG A 197 6.46 -8.66 -7.36
N ARG A 198 7.08 -9.77 -7.77
CA ARG A 198 8.47 -10.08 -7.41
C ARG A 198 9.46 -9.11 -8.06
N LYS A 199 9.28 -8.81 -9.35
CA LYS A 199 10.16 -7.88 -10.09
C LYS A 199 10.07 -6.46 -9.53
N MET A 200 8.87 -6.03 -9.18
CA MET A 200 8.67 -4.68 -8.64
C MET A 200 9.27 -4.52 -7.26
N LEU A 201 9.16 -5.51 -6.37
CA LEU A 201 9.86 -5.50 -5.08
C LEU A 201 11.39 -5.52 -5.24
N ILE A 202 11.94 -6.37 -6.11
CA ILE A 202 13.41 -6.41 -6.34
C ILE A 202 13.90 -5.09 -6.93
N GLY A 203 13.27 -4.61 -8.01
CA GLY A 203 13.64 -3.37 -8.69
C GLY A 203 13.48 -2.15 -7.79
N GLY A 204 12.38 -2.10 -7.03
CA GLY A 204 12.15 -1.05 -6.05
C GLY A 204 13.20 -1.04 -4.94
N ALA A 205 13.59 -2.20 -4.42
CA ALA A 205 14.58 -2.28 -3.35
C ALA A 205 15.96 -1.89 -3.84
N PHE A 206 16.32 -2.31 -5.05
CA PHE A 206 17.56 -1.90 -5.68
C PHE A 206 17.64 -0.39 -5.85
N LEU A 207 16.60 0.22 -6.40
CA LEU A 207 16.57 1.67 -6.62
C LEU A 207 16.53 2.47 -5.30
N MET A 208 15.75 2.03 -4.30
CA MET A 208 15.75 2.64 -2.96
C MET A 208 17.10 2.51 -2.27
N GLY A 209 17.75 1.35 -2.36
CA GLY A 209 19.10 1.15 -1.82
C GLY A 209 20.12 2.06 -2.50
N ALA A 210 20.08 2.15 -3.83
CA ALA A 210 20.98 2.99 -4.61
C ALA A 210 20.82 4.49 -4.29
N THR A 211 19.58 5.00 -4.23
CA THR A 211 19.33 6.42 -3.92
C THR A 211 19.75 6.79 -2.50
N LEU A 212 19.53 5.90 -1.52
CA LEU A 212 19.96 6.11 -0.13
C LEU A 212 21.49 6.04 0.02
N TRP A 213 22.15 5.13 -0.69
CA TRP A 213 23.62 5.07 -0.72
C TRP A 213 24.24 6.30 -1.38
N VAL A 214 23.70 6.77 -2.51
CA VAL A 214 24.18 7.98 -3.17
C VAL A 214 24.02 9.19 -2.26
N THR A 215 22.83 9.37 -1.66
CA THR A 215 22.56 10.48 -0.73
C THR A 215 23.50 10.45 0.48
N SER A 216 23.70 9.28 1.08
CA SER A 216 24.54 9.14 2.29
C SER A 216 26.03 9.21 1.99
N GLY A 217 26.45 8.70 0.82
CA GLY A 217 27.83 8.78 0.33
C GLY A 217 28.23 10.22 0.04
N LEU A 218 27.34 11.01 -0.59
CA LEU A 218 27.53 12.45 -0.79
C LEU A 218 27.69 13.17 0.56
N ALA A 219 26.84 12.85 1.54
CA ALA A 219 26.90 13.46 2.86
C ALA A 219 28.20 13.10 3.63
N ALA A 220 28.71 11.87 3.45
CA ALA A 220 29.95 11.42 4.07
C ALA A 220 31.20 12.13 3.52
N TRP A 221 31.16 12.55 2.25
CA TRP A 221 32.28 13.18 1.53
C TRP A 221 32.32 14.71 1.61
N THR A 222 31.33 15.35 2.25
CA THR A 222 31.29 16.81 2.46
C THR A 222 31.09 17.15 3.94
N PRO A 223 32.15 17.05 4.77
CA PRO A 223 32.10 17.53 6.15
C PRO A 223 31.99 19.06 6.11
N GLY A 224 30.86 19.63 6.55
CA GLY A 224 30.59 21.08 6.50
C GLY A 224 29.34 21.46 5.69
N GLY A 225 28.62 20.47 5.14
CA GLY A 225 27.35 20.68 4.45
C GLY A 225 27.48 20.54 2.94
N VAL A 226 26.42 20.04 2.32
CA VAL A 226 26.38 19.84 0.88
C VAL A 226 25.97 21.17 0.23
N HIS A 227 26.82 21.74 -0.62
CA HIS A 227 26.59 23.03 -1.28
C HIS A 227 26.58 22.88 -2.80
N GLY A 228 25.81 23.74 -3.48
CA GLY A 228 25.72 23.78 -4.94
C GLY A 228 25.14 22.49 -5.55
N ALA A 229 25.75 22.03 -6.65
CA ALA A 229 25.25 20.88 -7.42
C ALA A 229 25.09 19.60 -6.58
N LYS A 230 25.97 19.37 -5.60
CA LYS A 230 25.92 18.18 -4.74
C LYS A 230 24.66 18.13 -3.87
N ALA A 231 24.18 19.30 -3.40
CA ALA A 231 22.98 19.40 -2.58
C ALA A 231 21.74 19.12 -3.42
N GLN A 232 21.71 19.65 -4.65
CA GLN A 232 20.63 19.40 -5.61
C GLN A 232 20.55 17.91 -5.97
N THR A 233 21.69 17.23 -6.16
CA THR A 233 21.72 15.79 -6.37
C THR A 233 21.17 15.02 -5.18
N ALA A 234 21.57 15.35 -3.94
CA ALA A 234 21.06 14.70 -2.74
C ALA A 234 19.53 14.88 -2.60
N ILE A 235 19.03 16.09 -2.83
CA ILE A 235 17.59 16.38 -2.79
C ILE A 235 16.85 15.58 -3.89
N ALA A 236 17.36 15.57 -5.12
CA ALA A 236 16.75 14.82 -6.21
C ALA A 236 16.69 13.31 -5.90
N MET A 237 17.74 12.74 -5.32
CA MET A 237 17.78 11.32 -4.93
C MET A 237 16.80 11.01 -3.79
N ILE A 238 16.64 11.91 -2.81
CA ILE A 238 15.64 11.76 -1.75
C ILE A 238 14.21 11.81 -2.31
N LEU A 239 13.92 12.74 -3.22
CA LEU A 239 12.60 12.85 -3.86
C LEU A 239 12.30 11.63 -4.75
N LEU A 240 13.32 11.15 -5.47
CA LEU A 240 13.21 9.92 -6.25
C LEU A 240 12.97 8.71 -5.33
N ASN A 241 13.67 8.62 -4.21
CA ASN A 241 13.44 7.58 -3.21
C ASN A 241 11.99 7.62 -2.68
N ALA A 242 11.43 8.82 -2.47
CA ALA A 242 10.06 8.99 -2.02
C ALA A 242 9.03 8.41 -3.01
N ALA A 243 9.23 8.66 -4.30
CA ALA A 243 8.36 8.17 -5.36
C ALA A 243 8.48 6.65 -5.56
N ILE A 244 9.70 6.11 -5.48
CA ILE A 244 9.96 4.68 -5.64
C ILE A 244 9.49 3.89 -4.42
N SER A 245 9.69 4.43 -3.21
CA SER A 245 9.26 3.79 -1.96
C SER A 245 7.75 3.56 -1.96
N THR A 246 6.95 4.57 -2.31
CA THR A 246 5.49 4.40 -2.41
C THR A 246 5.06 3.67 -3.67
N GLY A 247 5.73 3.93 -4.80
CA GLY A 247 5.41 3.38 -6.11
C GLY A 247 5.66 1.89 -6.27
N ALA A 248 6.76 1.39 -5.74
CA ALA A 248 7.15 0.00 -5.88
C ALA A 248 6.85 -0.81 -4.61
N TRP A 249 7.37 -0.38 -3.46
CA TRP A 249 7.27 -1.16 -2.22
C TRP A 249 5.97 -0.90 -1.45
N GLY A 250 5.53 0.36 -1.41
CA GLY A 250 4.35 0.83 -0.68
C GLY A 250 3.12 -0.01 -0.98
N SER A 251 2.66 0.06 -2.23
CA SER A 251 1.45 -0.65 -2.68
C SER A 251 1.66 -2.16 -2.79
N CYS A 252 2.81 -2.60 -3.32
CA CYS A 252 3.05 -4.03 -3.54
C CYS A 252 3.09 -4.85 -2.26
N MET A 253 3.63 -4.30 -1.18
CA MET A 253 3.70 -4.99 0.10
C MET A 253 2.30 -5.37 0.61
N TRP A 254 1.34 -4.44 0.54
CA TRP A 254 -0.02 -4.69 1.01
C TRP A 254 -0.71 -5.73 0.13
N THR A 255 -0.56 -5.62 -1.19
CA THR A 255 -1.09 -6.61 -2.14
C THR A 255 -0.52 -8.01 -1.89
N VAL A 256 0.79 -8.12 -1.70
CA VAL A 256 1.47 -9.40 -1.41
C VAL A 256 0.97 -9.99 -0.10
N THR A 257 0.78 -9.17 0.94
CA THR A 257 0.27 -9.60 2.24
C THR A 257 -1.13 -10.23 2.11
N VAL A 258 -1.98 -9.69 1.23
CA VAL A 258 -3.32 -10.21 0.95
C VAL A 258 -3.27 -11.48 0.09
N GLU A 259 -2.50 -11.47 -1.00
CA GLU A 259 -2.41 -12.58 -1.98
C GLU A 259 -1.80 -13.85 -1.39
N VAL A 260 -0.82 -13.72 -0.49
CA VAL A 260 -0.15 -14.86 0.15
C VAL A 260 -1.07 -15.57 1.17
N SER A 261 -2.02 -14.84 1.73
CA SER A 261 -2.87 -15.32 2.80
C SER A 261 -4.00 -16.23 2.28
N THR A 262 -4.13 -17.41 2.88
CA THR A 262 -5.26 -18.33 2.64
C THR A 262 -6.57 -17.65 3.02
N GLN A 263 -7.67 -17.93 2.31
CA GLN A 263 -8.97 -17.32 2.61
C GLN A 263 -9.38 -17.44 4.10
N GLN A 264 -9.14 -18.60 4.73
CA GLN A 264 -9.52 -18.86 6.13
C GLN A 264 -8.70 -18.07 7.16
N LEU A 265 -7.43 -17.79 6.88
CA LEU A 265 -6.49 -17.11 7.80
C LEU A 265 -6.11 -15.70 7.33
N ARG A 266 -6.83 -15.15 6.35
CA ARG A 266 -6.50 -13.90 5.67
C ARG A 266 -6.35 -12.75 6.64
N GLU A 267 -7.41 -12.45 7.38
CA GLU A 267 -7.42 -11.32 8.31
C GLU A 267 -6.35 -11.44 9.39
N ARG A 268 -6.13 -12.66 9.90
CA ARG A 268 -5.15 -12.92 10.98
C ARG A 268 -3.73 -12.81 10.50
N THR A 269 -3.45 -13.30 9.30
CA THR A 269 -2.12 -13.17 8.66
C THR A 269 -1.81 -11.70 8.39
N ILE A 270 -2.78 -10.95 7.85
CA ILE A 270 -2.63 -9.50 7.63
C ILE A 270 -2.42 -8.78 8.96
N ALA A 271 -3.18 -9.12 10.00
CA ALA A 271 -3.04 -8.52 11.33
C ALA A 271 -1.66 -8.77 11.93
N LEU A 272 -1.18 -10.03 11.91
CA LEU A 272 0.16 -10.38 12.40
C LEU A 272 1.25 -9.63 11.61
N ALA A 273 1.18 -9.66 10.28
CA ALA A 273 2.14 -8.97 9.41
C ALA A 273 2.19 -7.46 9.70
N THR A 274 1.02 -6.84 9.90
CA THR A 274 0.89 -5.42 10.21
C THR A 274 1.47 -5.10 11.60
N ILE A 275 1.18 -5.91 12.62
CA ILE A 275 1.72 -5.73 13.98
C ILE A 275 3.26 -5.80 13.96
N PHE A 276 3.84 -6.83 13.35
CA PHE A 276 5.30 -6.96 13.25
C PHE A 276 5.93 -5.84 12.42
N GLY A 277 5.27 -5.39 11.36
CA GLY A 277 5.67 -4.21 10.61
C GLY A 277 5.72 -2.96 11.49
N PHE A 278 4.67 -2.68 12.26
CA PHE A 278 4.64 -1.53 13.17
C PHE A 278 5.63 -1.65 14.34
N ILE A 279 5.87 -2.85 14.87
CA ILE A 279 6.93 -3.08 15.88
C ILE A 279 8.29 -2.71 15.28
N THR A 280 8.57 -3.15 14.05
CA THR A 280 9.81 -2.81 13.33
C THR A 280 9.92 -1.29 13.13
N SER A 281 8.82 -0.63 12.73
CA SER A 281 8.76 0.83 12.61
C SER A 281 9.04 1.55 13.93
N LEU A 282 8.48 1.06 15.04
CA LEU A 282 8.67 1.62 16.37
C LEU A 282 10.14 1.47 16.80
N LEU A 283 10.73 0.30 16.63
CA LEU A 283 12.14 0.04 16.95
C LEU A 283 13.05 0.97 16.15
N ILE A 284 12.82 1.10 14.83
CA ILE A 284 13.60 1.99 13.97
C ILE A 284 13.47 3.44 14.40
N THR A 285 12.25 3.89 14.70
CA THR A 285 12.01 5.28 15.12
C THR A 285 12.68 5.57 16.46
N TYR A 286 12.62 4.63 17.41
CA TYR A 286 13.24 4.78 18.72
C TYR A 286 14.78 4.75 18.65
N ILE A 287 15.36 3.85 17.85
CA ILE A 287 16.82 3.66 17.75
C ILE A 287 17.47 4.79 16.94
N ASN A 288 16.79 5.33 15.94
CA ASN A 288 17.36 6.29 14.99
C ASN A 288 18.07 7.50 15.61
N PRO A 289 17.49 8.21 16.60
CA PRO A 289 18.14 9.34 17.25
C PRO A 289 19.49 8.97 17.88
N TYR A 290 19.63 7.77 18.45
CA TYR A 290 20.87 7.28 19.07
C TYR A 290 21.93 6.85 18.05
N VAL A 291 21.51 6.48 16.84
CA VAL A 291 22.42 6.16 15.73
C VAL A 291 22.89 7.44 15.05
N GLN A 292 22.01 8.43 14.88
CA GLN A 292 22.34 9.71 14.27
C GLN A 292 23.20 10.60 15.18
N ASN A 293 22.83 10.72 16.46
CA ASN A 293 23.53 11.53 17.46
C ASN A 293 24.46 10.65 18.33
N GLU A 294 25.11 11.21 19.35
CA GLU A 294 25.87 10.39 20.31
C GLU A 294 24.97 9.33 20.96
N PRO A 295 25.45 8.07 21.11
CA PRO A 295 26.82 7.58 20.93
C PRO A 295 27.20 7.09 19.51
N GLY A 296 26.25 7.03 18.56
CA GLY A 296 26.52 6.52 17.21
C GLY A 296 27.27 7.50 16.32
N ASN A 297 26.91 8.79 16.37
CA ASN A 297 27.50 9.88 15.58
C ASN A 297 27.61 9.60 14.06
N LEU A 298 26.68 8.79 13.51
CA LEU A 298 26.65 8.53 12.07
C LEU A 298 26.12 9.74 11.29
N GLY A 299 25.31 10.61 11.92
CA GLY A 299 24.68 11.76 11.27
C GLY A 299 23.99 11.38 9.95
N ALA A 300 24.42 11.97 8.85
CA ALA A 300 23.88 11.69 7.52
C ALA A 300 24.35 10.35 6.90
N LYS A 301 25.28 9.63 7.52
CA LYS A 301 25.71 8.29 7.07
C LYS A 301 24.69 7.19 7.37
N VAL A 302 23.64 7.49 8.14
CA VAL A 302 22.60 6.52 8.52
C VAL A 302 21.89 5.90 7.31
N GLY A 303 21.77 6.63 6.19
CA GLY A 303 21.20 6.02 4.98
C GLY A 303 22.08 4.93 4.34
N LEU A 304 23.36 4.77 4.74
CA LEU A 304 24.16 3.59 4.38
C LEU A 304 23.62 2.30 5.01
N ILE A 305 23.13 2.39 6.26
CA ILE A 305 22.50 1.27 6.97
C ILE A 305 21.18 0.90 6.27
N TYR A 306 20.36 1.90 5.93
CA TYR A 306 19.09 1.65 5.25
C TYR A 306 19.28 1.15 3.82
N GLY A 307 20.29 1.64 3.11
CA GLY A 307 20.65 1.11 1.81
C GLY A 307 21.16 -0.34 1.86
N SER A 308 21.90 -0.74 2.91
CA SER A 308 22.32 -2.14 3.07
C SER A 308 21.16 -3.06 3.46
N MET A 309 20.20 -2.57 4.25
CA MET A 309 18.94 -3.29 4.51
C MET A 309 18.14 -3.53 3.23
N SER A 310 18.23 -2.64 2.23
CA SER A 310 17.64 -2.90 0.91
C SER A 310 18.28 -4.06 0.17
N VAL A 311 19.57 -4.35 0.36
CA VAL A 311 20.22 -5.55 -0.21
C VAL A 311 19.67 -6.81 0.44
N ILE A 312 19.47 -6.79 1.75
CA ILE A 312 18.84 -7.90 2.50
C ILE A 312 17.41 -8.09 2.01
N ALA A 313 16.68 -7.01 1.75
CA ALA A 313 15.33 -7.07 1.18
C ALA A 313 15.33 -7.72 -0.21
N ILE A 314 16.29 -7.38 -1.08
CA ILE A 314 16.45 -8.04 -2.39
C ILE A 314 16.69 -9.54 -2.22
N ALA A 315 17.60 -9.92 -1.34
CA ALA A 315 17.90 -11.34 -1.08
C ALA A 315 16.66 -12.08 -0.56
N PHE A 316 15.93 -11.50 0.40
CA PHE A 316 14.71 -12.07 0.94
C PHE A 316 13.65 -12.26 -0.16
N VAL A 317 13.39 -11.22 -0.96
CA VAL A 317 12.41 -11.29 -2.06
C VAL A 317 12.84 -12.30 -3.12
N TYR A 318 14.13 -12.41 -3.38
CA TYR A 318 14.64 -13.38 -4.36
C TYR A 318 14.45 -14.83 -3.89
N PHE A 319 14.73 -15.15 -2.63
CA PHE A 319 14.71 -16.52 -2.11
C PHE A 319 13.36 -16.98 -1.53
N ILE A 320 12.54 -16.06 -1.01
CA ILE A 320 11.37 -16.39 -0.19
C ILE A 320 10.05 -15.93 -0.85
N VAL A 321 10.05 -14.86 -1.65
CA VAL A 321 8.81 -14.35 -2.26
C VAL A 321 8.56 -15.01 -3.62
N PRO A 322 7.52 -15.85 -3.80
CA PRO A 322 7.16 -16.39 -5.10
C PRO A 322 6.54 -15.31 -6.00
N GLU A 323 6.63 -15.49 -7.31
CA GLU A 323 5.84 -14.70 -8.26
C GLU A 323 4.35 -15.08 -8.18
N MET A 324 3.49 -14.07 -8.04
CA MET A 324 2.04 -14.22 -7.84
C MET A 324 1.22 -13.56 -8.94
N LYS A 325 1.86 -12.88 -9.90
CA LYS A 325 1.16 -12.24 -11.02
C LYS A 325 0.35 -13.25 -11.84
N GLY A 326 -0.92 -12.92 -12.08
CA GLY A 326 -1.78 -13.62 -13.05
C GLY A 326 -2.24 -15.00 -12.58
N ARG A 327 -2.24 -15.24 -11.26
CA ARG A 327 -2.71 -16.49 -10.66
C ARG A 327 -3.93 -16.24 -9.79
N SER A 328 -4.89 -17.17 -9.84
CA SER A 328 -6.02 -17.15 -8.90
C SER A 328 -5.55 -17.48 -7.48
N LEU A 329 -6.35 -17.09 -6.48
CA LEU A 329 -6.03 -17.36 -5.07
C LEU A 329 -5.92 -18.87 -4.81
N GLU A 330 -6.71 -19.65 -5.53
CA GLU A 330 -6.76 -21.11 -5.49
C GLU A 330 -5.47 -21.72 -6.08
N GLU A 331 -4.93 -21.16 -7.18
CA GLU A 331 -3.63 -21.60 -7.72
C GLU A 331 -2.46 -21.25 -6.80
N LEU A 332 -2.53 -20.09 -6.14
CA LEU A 332 -1.56 -19.74 -5.12
C LEU A 332 -1.60 -20.76 -3.98
N ASP A 333 -2.81 -21.19 -3.59
CA ASP A 333 -2.97 -22.21 -2.56
C ASP A 333 -2.31 -23.55 -2.92
N GLU A 334 -2.51 -24.02 -4.16
CA GLU A 334 -1.85 -25.22 -4.69
C GLU A 334 -0.31 -25.07 -4.73
N MET A 335 0.19 -23.91 -5.15
CA MET A 335 1.63 -23.64 -5.21
C MET A 335 2.27 -23.67 -3.81
N PHE A 336 1.64 -23.04 -2.82
CA PHE A 336 2.13 -23.04 -1.44
C PHE A 336 2.04 -24.42 -0.78
N HIS A 337 1.04 -25.24 -1.13
CA HIS A 337 0.99 -26.64 -0.69
C HIS A 337 2.07 -27.50 -1.35
N SER A 338 2.38 -27.25 -2.62
CA SER A 338 3.42 -27.96 -3.38
C SER A 338 4.85 -27.58 -2.98
N ARG A 339 5.04 -26.63 -2.05
CA ARG A 339 6.34 -26.15 -1.53
C ARG A 339 7.35 -25.82 -2.63
N VAL A 340 6.88 -25.19 -3.71
CA VAL A 340 7.75 -24.83 -4.83
C VAL A 340 8.74 -23.75 -4.37
N PRO A 341 10.06 -23.91 -4.65
CA PRO A 341 11.03 -22.87 -4.32
C PRO A 341 10.68 -21.55 -5.01
N ALA A 342 10.74 -20.43 -4.27
CA ALA A 342 10.29 -19.12 -4.76
C ALA A 342 10.93 -18.69 -6.09
N TRP A 343 12.18 -19.08 -6.35
CA TRP A 343 12.88 -18.77 -7.60
C TRP A 343 12.43 -19.58 -8.81
N ARG A 344 11.71 -20.70 -8.63
CA ARG A 344 11.14 -21.53 -9.70
C ARG A 344 9.63 -21.36 -9.87
N SER A 345 8.99 -20.49 -9.08
CA SER A 345 7.54 -20.34 -9.05
C SER A 345 6.92 -20.02 -10.41
N LYS A 346 7.64 -19.29 -11.28
CA LYS A 346 7.19 -18.93 -12.64
C LYS A 346 6.97 -20.13 -13.57
N ALA A 347 7.68 -21.23 -13.34
CA ALA A 347 7.57 -22.45 -14.16
C ALA A 347 6.51 -23.44 -13.63
N PHE A 348 5.87 -23.12 -12.50
CA PHE A 348 4.82 -23.97 -11.93
C PHE A 348 3.54 -23.86 -12.76
N VAL A 349 3.01 -25.01 -13.19
CA VAL A 349 1.73 -25.15 -13.86
C VAL A 349 0.80 -25.87 -12.89
N SER A 350 -0.28 -25.21 -12.51
CA SER A 350 -1.39 -25.75 -11.73
C SER A 350 -2.28 -26.60 -12.64
N ASP A 351 -2.65 -27.80 -12.19
CA ASP A 351 -3.59 -28.69 -12.90
C ASP A 351 -4.98 -28.73 -12.23
N GLY A 352 -5.17 -28.03 -11.10
CA GLY A 352 -6.40 -28.08 -10.30
C GLY A 352 -7.45 -27.01 -10.65
N LEU A 353 -8.45 -26.86 -9.76
CA LEU A 353 -9.62 -25.99 -9.93
C LEU A 353 -9.22 -24.52 -10.16
N GLY A 354 -8.13 -24.08 -9.54
CA GLY A 354 -7.59 -22.73 -9.73
C GLY A 354 -7.14 -22.44 -11.16
N ALA A 355 -6.60 -23.44 -11.88
CA ALA A 355 -6.21 -23.30 -13.29
C ALA A 355 -7.41 -23.19 -14.22
N GLN A 356 -8.53 -23.81 -13.86
CA GLN A 356 -9.78 -23.63 -14.60
C GLN A 356 -10.35 -22.23 -14.40
N ILE A 357 -10.35 -21.71 -13.16
CA ILE A 357 -10.78 -20.33 -12.85
C ILE A 357 -9.90 -19.31 -13.58
N THR A 358 -8.58 -19.47 -13.56
CA THR A 358 -7.65 -18.57 -14.27
C THR A 358 -7.85 -18.61 -15.78
N ARG A 359 -8.15 -19.78 -16.37
CA ARG A 359 -8.48 -19.88 -17.80
C ARG A 359 -9.78 -19.17 -18.15
N VAL A 360 -10.81 -19.28 -17.31
CA VAL A 360 -12.09 -18.58 -17.51
C VAL A 360 -11.91 -17.07 -17.35
N GLN A 361 -11.22 -16.60 -16.30
CA GLN A 361 -10.95 -15.18 -16.09
C GLN A 361 -10.10 -14.55 -17.21
N ASN A 362 -9.09 -15.26 -17.71
CA ASN A 362 -8.30 -14.79 -18.85
C ASN A 362 -9.09 -14.85 -20.17
N ALA A 363 -10.02 -15.80 -20.33
CA ALA A 363 -10.93 -15.83 -21.47
C ALA A 363 -11.88 -14.63 -21.44
N ASP A 364 -12.48 -14.30 -20.29
CA ASP A 364 -13.33 -13.11 -20.15
C ASP A 364 -12.57 -11.80 -20.38
N ALA A 365 -11.32 -11.70 -19.91
CA ALA A 365 -10.45 -10.55 -20.18
C ALA A 365 -10.16 -10.42 -21.70
N SER A 366 -9.89 -11.52 -22.39
CA SER A 366 -9.67 -11.52 -23.85
C SER A 366 -10.92 -11.15 -24.65
N VAL A 367 -12.12 -11.48 -24.15
CA VAL A 367 -13.42 -11.11 -24.74
C VAL A 367 -13.75 -9.63 -24.49
N MET A 368 -13.32 -9.06 -23.36
CA MET A 368 -13.43 -7.62 -23.10
C MET A 368 -12.48 -6.79 -23.96
N ASP A 369 -11.24 -7.23 -24.16
CA ASP A 369 -10.29 -6.56 -25.06
C ASP A 369 -10.74 -6.62 -26.54
N THR A 370 -11.37 -7.73 -26.97
CA THR A 370 -11.95 -7.79 -28.34
C THR A 370 -13.15 -6.86 -28.50
N LYS A 371 -14.01 -6.72 -27.47
CA LYS A 371 -15.12 -5.76 -27.51
C LYS A 371 -14.66 -4.30 -27.47
N SER A 372 -13.53 -3.97 -26.85
CA SER A 372 -12.99 -2.61 -26.90
C SER A 372 -12.35 -2.29 -28.26
N SER A 373 -11.68 -3.26 -28.90
CA SER A 373 -11.15 -3.10 -30.26
C SER A 373 -12.24 -3.06 -31.34
N ASP A 374 -13.37 -3.74 -31.12
CA ASP A 374 -14.52 -3.69 -32.03
C ASP A 374 -15.29 -2.36 -31.93
N HIS A 375 -15.17 -1.63 -30.82
CA HIS A 375 -15.76 -0.29 -30.68
C HIS A 375 -14.92 0.82 -31.32
N GLU A 376 -13.59 0.69 -31.37
CA GLU A 376 -12.71 1.63 -32.10
C GLU A 376 -12.73 1.43 -33.62
N SER A 377 -13.02 0.22 -34.11
CA SER A 377 -13.04 -0.07 -35.55
C SER A 377 -14.33 0.29 -36.29
N ILE A 378 -15.40 0.70 -35.59
CA ILE A 378 -16.68 1.11 -36.21
C ILE A 378 -16.75 2.62 -36.51
N GLN A 379 -15.77 3.44 -36.10
CA GLN A 379 -15.79 4.91 -36.34
C GLN A 379 -14.98 5.42 -37.54
N GLU A 380 -14.28 4.58 -38.29
CA GLU A 380 -13.57 5.00 -39.51
C GLU A 380 -14.18 4.40 -40.79
N THR A 381 -15.29 4.98 -41.26
CA THR A 381 -15.70 4.87 -42.68
C THR A 381 -15.22 6.10 -43.46
N PRO A 382 -14.44 5.94 -44.57
CA PRO A 382 -13.88 7.06 -45.30
C PRO A 382 -14.89 7.70 -46.25
N HIS A 383 -14.99 9.03 -46.20
CA HIS A 383 -15.69 9.84 -47.20
C HIS A 383 -15.07 9.66 -48.59
N SER A 384 -15.87 9.19 -49.55
CA SER A 384 -15.54 9.09 -50.96
C SER A 384 -15.44 10.47 -51.63
N LYS A 385 -14.39 10.66 -52.45
CA LYS A 385 -14.25 11.74 -53.44
C LYS A 385 -14.93 11.38 -54.78
N GLY A 386 -15.46 12.40 -55.46
CA GLY A 386 -15.88 12.40 -56.89
C GLY A 386 -17.36 12.07 -57.07
N LEU A 387 -18.21 12.88 -57.69
CA LEU A 387 -18.06 13.80 -58.83
C LEU A 387 -18.98 15.02 -58.68
#